data_AF-A0A524ADV2-F1
#
_entry.id   AF-A0A524ADV2-F1
#
_cell.length_a   1.000
_cell.length_b   1.000
_cell.length_c   1.000
_cell.angle_alpha   90.00
_cell.angle_beta   90.00
_cell.angle_gamma   90.00
#
_symmetry.space_group_name_H-M   'P 1'
#
loop_
_entity.id
_entity.type
_entity.pdbx_description
1 polymer ?
#
loop_
_entity_poly.entity_id
_entity_poly.type
_entity_poly.pdbx_seq_one_letter_code
_entity_poly.pdbx_strand_id
1 'polypeptide(L)' 'VRTAQSGYMQRRLINALQDLRVEYDGTVRDDRGAVVQFVYGEDGVDPAHSDNGKAVNVEKIIERVVGE' A
#
# COMPACT_ATOMS: atom_id res chain seq x y z
N VAL A 1 -12.79 -3.14 -27.51
CA VAL A 1 -13.01 -4.45 -26.83
C VAL A 1 -12.15 -4.66 -25.58
N ARG A 2 -11.03 -3.93 -25.38
CA ARG A 2 -10.18 -4.08 -24.17
C ARG A 2 -10.85 -3.63 -22.86
N THR A 3 -11.75 -2.65 -22.94
CA THR A 3 -12.46 -2.06 -21.79
C THR A 3 -13.34 -3.04 -21.01
N ALA A 4 -14.02 -3.96 -21.69
CA ALA A 4 -14.90 -4.92 -21.04
C ALA A 4 -14.10 -5.93 -20.20
N GLN A 5 -12.96 -6.39 -20.71
CA GLN A 5 -12.09 -7.31 -20.00
C GLN A 5 -11.38 -6.63 -18.82
N SER A 6 -10.83 -5.42 -19.03
CA SER A 6 -10.16 -4.68 -17.96
C SER A 6 -11.13 -4.31 -16.83
N GLY A 7 -12.34 -3.84 -17.17
CA GLY A 7 -13.36 -3.47 -16.17
C GLY A 7 -13.88 -4.67 -15.38
N TYR A 8 -14.10 -5.81 -16.04
CA TYR A 8 -14.53 -7.03 -15.36
C TYR A 8 -13.46 -7.55 -14.38
N MET A 9 -12.18 -7.54 -14.80
CA MET A 9 -11.07 -7.91 -13.91
C MET A 9 -10.98 -6.97 -12.71
N GLN A 10 -11.01 -5.66 -12.95
CA GLN A 10 -10.97 -4.66 -11.88
C GLN A 10 -12.12 -4.87 -10.88
N ARG A 11 -13.36 -5.07 -11.34
CA ARG A 11 -14.51 -5.26 -10.44
C ARG A 11 -14.39 -6.53 -9.59
N ARG A 12 -13.85 -7.61 -10.16
CA ARG A 12 -13.60 -8.85 -9.40
C ARG A 12 -12.57 -8.62 -8.29
N LEU A 13 -11.49 -7.89 -8.58
CA LEU A 13 -10.46 -7.59 -7.60
C LEU A 13 -10.95 -6.63 -6.52
N ILE A 14 -11.69 -5.59 -6.89
CA ILE A 14 -12.29 -4.64 -5.93
C ILE A 14 -13.17 -5.39 -4.93
N ASN A 15 -14.11 -6.20 -5.41
CA ASN A 15 -15.03 -6.91 -4.53
C ASN A 15 -14.33 -7.96 -3.64
N ALA A 16 -13.17 -8.46 -4.04
CA ALA A 16 -12.41 -9.43 -3.26
C ALA A 16 -11.53 -8.78 -2.18
N LEU A 17 -11.12 -7.52 -2.37
CA LEU A 17 -10.15 -6.84 -1.49
C LEU A 17 -10.77 -5.72 -0.63
N GLN A 18 -12.03 -5.37 -0.87
CA GLN A 18 -12.72 -4.25 -0.19
C GLN A 18 -12.80 -4.40 1.34
N ASP A 19 -12.78 -5.62 1.85
CA ASP A 19 -12.91 -5.90 3.29
C ASP A 19 -11.58 -5.87 4.04
N LEU A 20 -10.45 -5.74 3.32
CA LEU A 20 -9.12 -5.68 3.93
C LEU A 20 -8.87 -4.30 4.55
N ARG A 21 -8.34 -4.30 5.77
CA ARG A 21 -7.98 -3.07 6.49
C ARG A 21 -6.68 -3.20 7.27
N VAL A 22 -6.00 -2.08 7.45
CA VAL A 22 -4.82 -1.97 8.31
C VAL A 22 -5.27 -1.72 9.74
N GLU A 23 -4.89 -2.61 10.66
CA GLU A 23 -5.13 -2.47 12.09
C GLU A 23 -4.03 -1.62 12.76
N TYR A 24 -4.29 -1.16 13.98
CA TYR A 24 -3.36 -0.30 14.73
C TYR A 24 -1.97 -0.92 15.00
N ASP A 25 -1.86 -2.24 14.93
CA ASP A 25 -0.59 -2.97 15.08
C ASP A 25 0.21 -3.05 13.77
N GLY A 26 -0.28 -2.43 12.68
CA GLY A 26 0.36 -2.45 11.37
C GLY A 26 0.08 -3.70 10.54
N THR A 27 -0.75 -4.62 11.04
CA THR A 27 -1.16 -5.83 10.29
C THR A 27 -2.33 -5.53 9.35
N VAL A 28 -2.40 -6.24 8.22
CA VAL A 28 -3.56 -6.21 7.34
C VAL A 28 -4.45 -7.41 7.66
N ARG A 29 -5.72 -7.15 7.99
CA ARG A 29 -6.68 -8.19 8.36
C ARG A 29 -7.95 -8.11 7.52
N ASP A 30 -8.60 -9.25 7.35
CA ASP A 30 -9.95 -9.33 6.78
C ASP A 30 -11.05 -9.00 7.82
N ASP A 31 -12.30 -9.00 7.39
CA ASP A 31 -13.49 -8.76 8.23
C ASP A 31 -13.68 -9.81 9.33
N ARG A 32 -13.10 -11.00 9.17
CA ARG A 32 -13.15 -12.12 10.12
C ARG A 32 -11.97 -12.12 11.10
N GLY A 33 -11.07 -11.14 10.98
CA GLY A 33 -9.88 -11.01 11.81
C GLY A 33 -8.73 -11.93 11.43
N ALA A 34 -8.79 -12.59 10.28
CA ALA A 34 -7.66 -13.35 9.75
C ALA A 34 -6.57 -12.39 9.26
N VAL A 35 -5.32 -12.66 9.63
CA VAL A 35 -4.17 -11.86 9.22
C VAL A 35 -3.77 -12.25 7.80
N VAL A 36 -3.83 -11.28 6.89
CA VAL A 36 -3.43 -11.44 5.49
C VAL A 36 -1.98 -11.00 5.29
N GLN A 37 -1.56 -9.92 5.97
CA GLN A 37 -0.16 -9.47 6.02
C GLN A 37 0.22 -9.10 7.46
N PHE A 38 1.40 -9.56 7.90
CA PHE A 38 1.92 -9.21 9.23
C PHE A 38 2.41 -7.76 9.32
N VAL A 39 2.88 -7.20 8.20
CA VAL A 39 3.29 -5.80 8.06
C VAL A 39 2.71 -5.31 6.74
N TYR A 40 1.94 -4.23 6.78
CA TYR A 40 1.41 -3.60 5.57
C TYR A 40 2.54 -3.27 4.59
N GLY A 41 2.47 -3.80 3.36
CA GLY A 41 3.47 -3.50 2.32
C GLY A 41 4.90 -3.96 2.63
N GLU A 42 5.10 -4.82 3.64
CA GLU A 42 6.41 -5.25 4.18
C GLU A 42 7.25 -4.15 4.86
N ASP A 43 7.06 -2.88 4.51
CA ASP A 43 7.78 -1.73 5.04
C ASP A 43 6.90 -0.79 5.89
N GLY A 44 5.58 -1.00 5.92
CA GLY A 44 4.63 -0.18 6.65
C GLY A 44 4.38 1.19 6.02
N VAL A 45 4.85 1.43 4.79
CA VAL A 45 4.76 2.75 4.15
C VAL A 45 3.59 2.81 3.19
N ASP A 46 2.76 3.85 3.36
CA ASP A 46 1.71 4.15 2.38
C ASP A 46 2.34 4.64 1.06
N PRO A 47 2.11 3.94 -0.08
CA PRO A 47 2.62 4.36 -1.38
C PRO A 47 2.26 5.80 -1.75
N ALA A 48 1.11 6.32 -1.30
CA ALA A 48 0.70 7.70 -1.55
C ALA A 48 1.52 8.74 -0.77
N HIS A 49 2.13 8.32 0.34
CA HIS A 49 3.01 9.13 1.19
C HIS A 49 4.50 8.81 0.96
N SER A 50 4.81 7.77 0.17
CA SER A 50 6.17 7.37 -0.20
C SER A 50 6.78 8.30 -1.26
N ASP A 51 8.11 8.33 -1.37
CA ASP A 51 8.79 9.03 -2.46
C ASP A 51 9.02 8.06 -3.63
N ASN A 52 8.08 8.03 -4.57
CA ASN A 52 8.14 7.17 -5.77
C ASN A 52 8.34 5.67 -5.43
N GLY A 53 7.68 5.18 -4.38
CA GLY A 53 7.80 3.80 -3.91
C GLY A 53 9.03 3.53 -3.03
N LYS A 54 9.84 4.55 -2.72
CA LYS A 54 10.84 4.46 -1.66
C LYS A 54 10.21 4.83 -0.32
N ALA A 55 10.40 3.95 0.67
CA ALA A 55 10.01 4.19 2.06
C ALA A 55 10.60 5.50 2.61
N VAL A 56 11.89 5.74 2.34
CA VAL A 56 12.61 6.95 2.74
C VAL A 56 13.62 7.31 1.64
N ASN A 57 13.61 8.56 1.18
CA ASN A 57 14.62 9.09 0.26
C ASN A 57 15.74 9.76 1.06
N VAL A 58 16.80 9.01 1.35
CA VAL A 58 17.91 9.44 2.19
C VAL A 58 18.73 10.54 1.51
N GLU A 59 18.92 10.45 0.20
CA GLU A 59 19.68 11.45 -0.56
C GLU A 59 19.03 12.83 -0.46
N LYS A 60 17.70 12.89 -0.66
CA LYS A 60 16.92 14.12 -0.55
C LYS A 60 16.93 14.70 0.87
N ILE A 61 16.94 13.85 1.89
CA ILE A 61 17.05 14.29 3.29
C ILE A 61 18.44 14.87 3.55
N ILE A 62 19.50 14.22 3.08
CA ILE A 62 20.87 14.71 3.24
C ILE A 62 21.06 16.05 2.51
N GLU A 63 20.58 16.18 1.28
CA GLU A 63 20.62 17.45 0.53
C GLU A 63 19.91 18.57 1.28
N ARG A 64 18.75 18.29 1.88
CA ARG A 64 18.01 19.28 2.66
C ARG A 64 18.71 19.70 3.95
N VAL A 65 19.48 18.80 4.57
CA VAL A 65 20.11 19.04 5.89
C VAL A 65 21.54 19.59 5.77
N VAL A 66 22.29 19.19 4.75
CA VAL A 66 23.70 19.54 4.54
C VAL A 66 23.90 20.60 3.46
N GLY A 67 22.93 20.75 2.55
CA GLY A 67 22.97 21.72 1.45
C GLY A 67 22.54 23.15 1.82
N GLU A 68 22.30 23.43 3.11
CA GLU A 68 22.21 24.78 3.66
C GLU A 68 23.58 25.27 4.16
#